data_AF-A0A448PE17-F1
#
_entry.id   AF-A0A448PE17-F1
#
_cell.length_a   1.000
_cell.length_b   1.000
_cell.length_c   1.000
_cell.angle_alpha   90.00
_cell.angle_beta   90.00
_cell.angle_gamma   90.00
#
_symmetry.space_group_name_H-M   'P 1'
#
loop_
_entity.id
_entity.type
_entity.pdbx_description
1 polymer ?
#
loop_
_entity_poly.entity_id
_entity_poly.type
_entity_poly.pdbx_seq_one_letter_code
_entity_poly.pdbx_strand_id
1 'polypeptide(L)' 'MGGYVTVHGKKITLRDNADDGKFVAAHYVYDNHKSRGSFTNKLGYMKSTSATELTNINNDKICRSRWLKPMECGSWKY' A
#
# COMPACT_ATOMS: atom_id res chain seq x y z
N MET A 1 -9.51 8.93 -4.65
CA MET A 1 -8.36 7.98 -4.57
C MET A 1 -8.93 6.58 -4.56
N GLY A 2 -8.44 5.69 -5.43
CA GLY A 2 -9.09 4.41 -5.75
C GLY A 2 -8.70 3.22 -4.89
N GLY A 3 -7.79 3.36 -3.93
CA GLY A 3 -7.37 2.27 -3.06
C GLY A 3 -7.36 2.67 -1.60
N TYR A 4 -7.43 1.67 -0.72
CA TYR A 4 -7.38 1.85 0.72
C TYR A 4 -6.23 1.04 1.32
N VAL A 5 -5.49 1.68 2.23
CA VAL A 5 -4.44 1.04 3.03
C VAL A 5 -4.86 1.16 4.48
N THR A 6 -4.87 0.03 5.17
CA THR A 6 -5.11 -0.04 6.61
C THR A 6 -3.91 -0.68 7.27
N VAL A 7 -3.34 -0.01 8.26
CA VAL A 7 -2.23 -0.51 9.07
C VAL A 7 -2.73 -0.75 10.49
N HIS A 8 -2.45 -1.94 11.03
CA HIS A 8 -2.72 -2.29 12.43
C HIS A 8 -1.50 -3.00 13.01
N GLY A 9 -0.66 -2.26 13.74
CA GLY A 9 0.60 -2.75 14.29
C GLY A 9 1.54 -3.22 13.18
N LYS A 10 1.75 -4.54 13.07
CA LYS A 10 2.59 -5.19 12.05
C LYS A 10 1.83 -5.58 10.79
N LYS A 11 0.49 -5.52 10.81
CA LYS A 11 -0.34 -6.00 9.71
C LYS A 11 -0.69 -4.83 8.79
N ILE A 12 -0.42 -4.99 7.51
CA ILE A 12 -0.89 -4.08 6.46
C ILE A 12 -1.93 -4.78 5.61
N THR A 13 -3.05 -4.10 5.35
CA THR A 13 -4.10 -4.56 4.45
C THR A 13 -4.27 -3.55 3.34
N LEU A 14 -4.27 -4.06 2.11
CA LEU A 14 -4.39 -3.26 0.90
C LEU A 14 -5.63 -3.70 0.12
N ARG A 15 -6.52 -2.75 -0.18
CA ARG A 15 -7.74 -3.00 -0.94
C ARG A 15 -7.80 -2.08 -2.15
N ASP A 16 -8.09 -2.65 -3.31
CA ASP A 16 -8.43 -1.89 -4.50
C ASP A 16 -9.94 -1.62 -4.53
N ASN A 17 -10.32 -0.35 -4.61
CA ASN A 17 -11.71 0.11 -4.65
C ASN A 17 -12.03 0.82 -5.98
N ALA A 18 -11.14 0.78 -6.97
CA ALA A 18 -11.38 1.36 -8.27
C ALA A 18 -11.36 0.29 -9.36
N ASP A 19 -12.42 0.27 -10.17
CA ASP A 19 -12.51 -0.60 -11.34
C ASP A 19 -11.92 0.11 -12.56
N ASP A 20 -10.60 0.25 -12.57
CA ASP A 20 -9.89 0.98 -13.63
C ASP A 20 -8.74 0.20 -14.27
N GLY A 21 -8.69 -1.12 -14.03
CA GLY A 21 -7.65 -2.01 -14.54
C GLY A 21 -6.24 -1.67 -14.04
N LYS A 22 -6.13 -0.90 -12.95
CA LYS A 22 -4.88 -0.56 -12.29
C LYS A 22 -4.75 -1.35 -10.99
N PHE A 23 -3.57 -1.26 -10.40
CA PHE A 23 -3.23 -1.94 -9.16
C PHE A 23 -2.81 -0.92 -8.13
N VAL A 24 -3.13 -1.21 -6.87
CA VAL A 24 -2.70 -0.40 -5.73
C VAL A 24 -1.50 -1.08 -5.06
N ALA A 25 -0.56 -0.27 -4.59
CA ALA A 25 0.53 -0.66 -3.73
C ALA A 25 0.56 0.23 -2.48
N ALA A 26 1.13 -0.24 -1.39
CA ALA A 26 1.55 0.57 -0.26
C ALA A 26 3.06 0.53 -0.15
N HIS A 27 3.65 1.67 0.18
CA HIS A 27 5.01 1.76 0.68
C HIS A 27 4.91 2.12 2.16
N TYR A 28 5.72 1.47 2.99
CA TYR A 28 5.71 1.71 4.43
C TYR A 28 7.13 1.76 4.99
N VAL A 29 7.26 2.44 6.12
CA VAL A 29 8.50 2.52 6.91
C VAL A 29 8.26 1.98 8.30
N TYR A 30 9.26 1.27 8.81
CA TYR A 30 9.25 0.70 10.15
C TYR A 30 9.81 1.70 11.17
N ASP A 31 9.62 1.39 12.45
CA ASP A 31 10.28 2.05 13.58
C ASP A 31 11.77 2.32 13.30
N ASN A 32 12.24 3.52 13.65
CA ASN A 32 13.57 4.06 13.34
C ASN A 32 13.88 4.41 11.87
N HIS A 33 12.91 4.41 10.95
CA HIS A 33 13.04 4.91 9.56
C HIS A 33 14.12 4.24 8.69
N LYS A 34 14.82 3.20 9.19
CA LYS A 34 15.96 2.58 8.50
C LYS A 34 15.54 1.59 7.42
N SER A 35 14.38 0.96 7.58
CA SER A 35 13.90 -0.07 6.66
C SER A 35 12.60 0.37 5.99
N ARG A 36 12.47 0.04 4.71
CA ARG A 36 11.31 0.33 3.85
C ARG A 36 10.76 -0.97 3.31
N GLY A 37 9.44 -1.14 3.36
CA GLY A 37 8.74 -2.23 2.72
C GLY A 37 7.81 -1.72 1.62
N SER A 38 7.41 -2.62 0.72
CA SER A 38 6.39 -2.34 -0.28
C SER A 38 5.51 -3.55 -0.46
N PHE A 39 4.21 -3.32 -0.56
CA PHE A 39 3.21 -4.37 -0.69
C PHE A 39 2.21 -4.00 -1.79
N THR A 40 1.93 -4.91 -2.72
CA THR A 40 1.05 -4.62 -3.88
C THR A 40 -0.13 -5.58 -3.94
N ASN A 41 -1.31 -5.04 -4.21
CA ASN A 41 -2.49 -5.82 -4.50
C ASN A 41 -2.66 -5.99 -6.01
N LYS A 42 -2.30 -7.18 -6.51
CA LYS A 42 -2.54 -7.56 -7.92
C LYS A 42 -3.82 -8.37 -8.13
N LEU A 43 -4.64 -8.56 -7.09
CA LEU A 43 -5.90 -9.31 -7.17
C LEU A 43 -7.02 -8.51 -7.86
N GLY A 44 -6.83 -7.19 -8.02
CA GLY A 44 -7.75 -6.30 -8.73
C GLY A 44 -8.92 -5.79 -7.89
N TYR A 45 -9.93 -5.27 -8.59
CA TYR A 45 -11.06 -4.54 -8.02
C TYR A 45 -11.80 -5.30 -6.91
N MET A 46 -12.09 -4.59 -5.80
CA MET A 46 -12.74 -5.06 -4.57
C MET A 46 -12.04 -6.22 -3.84
N LYS A 47 -10.87 -6.65 -4.29
CA LYS A 47 -10.09 -7.65 -3.58
C LYS A 47 -9.22 -6.97 -2.54
N SER A 48 -9.04 -7.65 -1.41
CA SER A 48 -8.12 -7.24 -0.36
C SER A 48 -7.00 -8.27 -0.27
N THR A 49 -5.79 -7.80 -0.02
CA THR A 49 -4.66 -8.65 0.35
C THR A 49 -4.03 -8.07 1.61
N SER A 50 -3.40 -8.92 2.41
CA SER A 50 -2.73 -8.49 3.64
C SER A 50 -1.36 -9.13 3.76
N ALA A 51 -0.42 -8.38 4.32
CA ALA A 51 0.89 -8.87 4.72
C ALA A 51 1.10 -8.60 6.21
N THR A 52 1.87 -9.49 6.83
CA THR A 52 2.34 -9.33 8.20
C THR A 52 3.83 -9.10 8.18
N GLU A 53 4.26 -7.97 8.74
CA GLU A 53 5.65 -7.57 8.79
C GLU A 53 6.33 -8.04 10.08
N LEU A 54 7.67 -8.00 10.10
CA LEU A 54 8.46 -8.36 11.28
C LEU A 54 8.30 -7.34 12.43
N THR A 55 8.06 -6.08 12.08
CA THR A 55 8.02 -4.95 13.02
C THR A 55 6.80 -4.06 12.76
N ASN A 56 6.50 -3.15 13.68
CA ASN A 56 5.36 -2.24 13.53
C ASN A 56 5.61 -1.26 12.39
N ILE A 57 4.54 -0.97 11.66
CA ILE A 57 4.54 0.03 10.59
C ILE A 57 4.07 1.35 11.21
N ASN A 58 4.88 2.39 11.07
CA ASN A 58 4.56 3.71 11.63
C ASN A 58 3.99 4.65 10.59
N ASN A 59 4.54 4.63 9.38
CA ASN A 59 4.07 5.48 8.30
C ASN A 59 3.84 4.63 7.04
N ASP A 60 2.76 4.93 6.34
CA ASP A 60 2.42 4.32 5.07
C ASP A 60 2.03 5.39 4.04
N LYS A 61 2.24 5.07 2.76
CA LYS A 61 1.65 5.81 1.66
C LYS A 61 1.09 4.84 0.64
N ILE A 62 -0.03 5.22 0.04
CA ILE A 62 -0.62 4.46 -1.05
C ILE A 62 -0.03 4.91 -2.39
N CYS A 63 0.31 3.95 -3.23
CA CYS A 63 0.73 4.14 -4.60
C CYS A 63 -0.26 3.43 -5.54
N ARG A 64 -0.45 3.98 -6.74
CA ARG A 64 -1.31 3.39 -7.76
C ARG A 64 -0.53 3.26 -9.06
N SER A 65 -0.71 2.13 -9.74
CA SER A 65 -0.08 1.92 -11.03
C SER A 65 -0.61 2.91 -12.05
N ARG A 66 0.20 3.20 -13.06
CA ARG A 66 -0.17 3.97 -14.25
C ARG A 66 0.22 3.13 -15.45
N TRP A 67 -0.56 3.22 -16.52
CA TRP A 67 -0.39 2.36 -17.71
C TRP A 67 0.99 2.49 -18.36
N LEU A 68 1.55 3.71 -18.43
CA LEU A 68 2.80 4.01 -19.14
C LEU A 68 3.73 4.94 -18.34
N LYS A 69 3.54 5.01 -17.02
CA LYS A 69 4.33 5.86 -16.11
C LYS A 69 4.66 5.09 -14.83
N PRO A 70 5.70 5.51 -14.08
CA PRO A 70 5.93 5.00 -12.74
C PRO A 70 4.67 5.11 -11.88
N MET A 71 4.55 4.24 -10.87
CA MET A 71 3.44 4.34 -9.91
C MET A 71 3.41 5.74 -9.31
N GLU A 72 2.21 6.29 -9.18
CA GLU A 72 2.00 7.54 -8.47
C GLU A 72 1.67 7.25 -7.02
N CYS A 73 2.43 7.83 -6.12
CA CYS A 73 2.20 7.71 -4.69
C CYS A 73 1.56 8.98 -4.13
N GLY A 74 0.59 8.80 -3.24
CA GLY A 74 0.09 9.86 -2.39
C GLY A 74 1.10 10.26 -1.30
N SER A 75 0.67 11.14 -0.41
CA SER A 75 1.44 11.57 0.75
C SER A 75 1.59 10.45 1.78
N TRP A 76 2.64 10.57 2.59
CA TRP A 76 2.80 9.76 3.79
C TRP A 76 1.71 10.10 4.80
N LYS A 77 1.11 9.06 5.37
CA LYS A 77 0.30 9.13 6.58
C LYS A 77 1.25 8.87 7.76
N TYR A 78 1.23 9.79 8.72
CA TYR A 78 1.98 9.73 9.98
C TYR A 78 1.02 9.49 11.14
#